data_AF-A0A960EDR5-F1
#
_entry.id   AF-A0A960EDR5-F1
#
_cell.length_a   1.000
_cell.length_b   1.000
_cell.length_c   1.000
_cell.angle_alpha   90.00
_cell.angle_beta   90.00
_cell.angle_gamma   90.00
#
_symmetry.space_group_name_H-M   'P 1'
#
loop_
_entity.id
_entity.type
_entity.pdbx_description
1 polymer ?
#
loop_
_entity_poly.entity_id
_entity_poly.type
_entity_poly.pdbx_seq_one_letter_code
_entity_poly.pdbx_strand_id
1 'polypeptide(L)'
;EPEEAVDANAEARGLRYSLYGFVAVLVVVLACTIPSGAPLRHPETGDIIGQTPFMESLLFIIAIFFLVSGVAYGVGAGTVKSANDVIGAITKTWAGLASLLVMFLMIAQFIAYFNYTHLPQVMAVGMAHLLESLGLGALPLMIGFILVIILLDFVIPGSLPKWAIFAPVFVPVFYDLDISPQALLAAYRIGDSPVNPL
;
A
#
# COMPACT_ATOMS: atom_id res chain seq x y z
N GLU A 1 25.94 -1.47 -22.38
CA GLU A 1 26.54 -2.58 -21.62
C GLU A 1 26.17 -3.86 -22.36
N PRO A 2 27.05 -4.85 -22.52
CA PRO A 2 26.65 -6.10 -23.18
C PRO A 2 25.62 -6.77 -22.28
N GLU A 3 24.44 -7.09 -22.81
CA GLU A 3 23.43 -7.92 -22.12
C GLU A 3 24.12 -9.20 -21.63
N GLU A 4 24.28 -9.34 -20.32
CA GLU A 4 24.73 -10.60 -19.72
C GLU A 4 23.78 -11.70 -20.21
N ALA A 5 24.34 -12.69 -20.91
CA ALA A 5 23.56 -13.82 -21.41
C ALA A 5 22.87 -14.51 -20.23
N VAL A 6 21.55 -14.34 -20.17
CA VAL A 6 20.70 -14.90 -19.11
C VAL A 6 20.79 -16.43 -19.17
N ASP A 7 21.37 -17.04 -18.14
CA ASP A 7 21.40 -18.50 -18.01
C ASP A 7 20.01 -19.00 -17.61
N ALA A 8 19.21 -19.39 -18.61
CA ALA A 8 17.86 -19.92 -18.43
C ALA A 8 17.80 -21.12 -17.45
N ASN A 9 18.87 -21.91 -17.32
CA ASN A 9 18.90 -23.01 -16.36
C ASN A 9 19.04 -22.49 -14.92
N ALA A 10 19.83 -21.44 -14.71
CA ALA A 10 19.97 -20.78 -13.43
C ALA A 10 18.65 -20.11 -13.01
N GLU A 11 17.96 -19.45 -13.93
CA GLU A 11 16.64 -18.86 -13.67
C GLU A 11 15.58 -19.90 -13.33
N ALA A 12 15.51 -21.00 -14.10
CA ALA A 12 14.58 -22.10 -13.84
C ALA A 12 14.82 -22.72 -12.45
N ARG A 13 16.09 -22.84 -12.04
CA ARG A 13 16.47 -23.28 -10.69
C ARG A 13 16.06 -22.26 -9.64
N GLY A 14 16.35 -20.97 -9.86
CA GLY A 14 15.93 -19.87 -8.99
C GLY A 14 14.42 -19.88 -8.76
N LEU A 15 13.63 -20.05 -9.83
CA LEU A 15 12.18 -20.06 -9.75
C LEU A 15 11.64 -21.23 -8.92
N ARG A 16 12.27 -22.41 -9.02
CA ARG A 16 11.93 -23.57 -8.16
C ARG A 16 12.21 -23.28 -6.69
N TYR A 17 13.35 -22.67 -6.38
CA TYR A 17 13.69 -22.29 -5.01
C TYR A 17 12.76 -21.22 -4.46
N SER A 18 12.41 -20.22 -5.29
CA SER A 18 11.39 -19.21 -4.97
C SER A 18 10.05 -19.85 -4.62
N LEU A 19 9.60 -20.84 -5.40
CA LEU A 19 8.37 -21.59 -5.11
C LEU A 19 8.46 -22.33 -3.76
N TYR A 20 9.59 -22.98 -3.46
CA TYR A 20 9.78 -23.63 -2.16
C TYR A 20 9.77 -22.62 -1.00
N GLY A 21 10.39 -21.46 -1.17
CA GLY A 21 10.36 -20.37 -0.20
C GLY A 21 8.93 -19.85 0.02
N PHE A 22 8.19 -19.61 -1.06
CA PHE A 22 6.81 -19.18 -1.03
C PHE A 22 5.92 -20.17 -0.29
N VAL A 23 6.01 -21.47 -0.64
CA VAL A 23 5.23 -22.53 0.02
C VAL A 23 5.61 -22.67 1.49
N ALA A 24 6.90 -22.53 1.85
CA ALA A 24 7.33 -22.56 3.24
C ALA A 24 6.69 -21.42 4.06
N VAL A 25 6.71 -20.18 3.56
CA VAL A 25 6.04 -19.04 4.22
C VAL A 25 4.53 -19.28 4.30
N LEU A 26 3.91 -19.78 3.23
CA LEU A 26 2.48 -20.09 3.21
C LEU A 26 2.12 -21.10 4.30
N VAL A 27 2.85 -22.19 4.41
CA VAL A 27 2.62 -23.21 5.44
C VAL A 27 2.76 -22.62 6.85
N VAL A 28 3.76 -21.78 7.10
CA VAL A 28 3.94 -21.09 8.39
C VAL A 28 2.76 -20.17 8.69
N VAL A 29 2.33 -19.35 7.74
CA VAL A 29 1.20 -18.44 7.92
C VAL A 29 -0.11 -19.20 8.16
N LEU A 30 -0.33 -20.29 7.41
CA LEU A 30 -1.51 -21.15 7.59
C LEU A 30 -1.48 -21.86 8.94
N ALA A 31 -0.34 -22.37 9.38
CA ALA A 31 -0.17 -22.96 10.70
C ALA A 31 -0.41 -21.95 11.83
N CYS A 32 -0.07 -20.68 11.62
CA CYS A 32 -0.29 -19.59 12.58
C CYS A 32 -1.71 -18.98 12.51
N THR A 33 -2.56 -19.38 11.54
CA THR A 33 -3.89 -18.78 11.31
C THR A 33 -5.05 -19.79 11.37
N ILE A 34 -4.88 -21.01 10.86
CA ILE A 34 -5.94 -22.02 10.74
C ILE A 34 -6.30 -22.69 12.08
N PRO A 35 -5.33 -23.15 12.90
CA PRO A 35 -5.66 -23.89 14.13
C PRO A 35 -6.49 -23.08 15.13
N SER A 36 -7.33 -23.77 15.90
CA SER A 36 -8.04 -23.16 17.03
C SER A 36 -7.03 -22.71 18.10
N GLY A 37 -7.01 -21.42 18.42
CA GLY A 37 -6.02 -20.83 19.34
C GLY A 37 -4.72 -20.37 18.69
N ALA A 38 -4.66 -20.32 17.35
CA ALA A 38 -3.49 -19.84 16.64
C ALA A 38 -3.23 -18.33 16.91
N PRO A 39 -1.96 -17.90 16.97
CA PRO A 39 -1.60 -16.56 17.46
C PRO A 39 -2.09 -15.41 16.58
N LEU A 40 -2.37 -15.66 15.30
CA LEU A 40 -2.83 -14.62 14.37
C LEU A 40 -4.35 -14.42 14.38
N ARG A 41 -5.10 -15.26 15.11
CA ARG A 41 -6.55 -15.12 15.29
C ARG A 41 -6.88 -14.09 16.36
N HIS A 42 -8.12 -13.62 16.37
CA HIS A 42 -8.63 -12.80 17.46
C HIS A 42 -8.49 -13.56 18.80
N PRO A 43 -7.88 -12.97 19.84
CA PRO A 43 -7.63 -13.65 21.12
C PRO A 43 -8.90 -14.16 21.81
N GLU A 44 -9.99 -13.40 21.70
CA GLU A 44 -11.26 -13.73 22.36
C GLU A 44 -12.24 -14.50 21.47
N THR A 45 -12.54 -14.02 20.26
CA THR A 45 -13.54 -14.64 19.37
C THR A 45 -12.99 -15.78 18.51
N GLY A 46 -11.67 -15.85 18.32
CA GLY A 46 -11.04 -16.80 17.41
C GLY A 46 -11.26 -16.49 15.92
N ASP A 47 -11.83 -15.32 15.60
CA ASP A 47 -12.06 -14.89 14.23
C ASP A 47 -10.76 -14.57 13.49
N ILE A 48 -10.82 -14.67 12.16
CA ILE A 48 -9.72 -14.32 11.26
C ILE A 48 -9.98 -12.98 10.57
N ILE A 49 -11.26 -12.64 10.32
CA ILE A 49 -11.68 -11.44 9.59
C ILE A 49 -12.15 -10.39 10.60
N GLY A 50 -11.69 -9.15 10.43
CA GLY A 50 -12.00 -8.03 11.33
C GLY A 50 -10.72 -7.41 11.89
N GLN A 51 -10.80 -6.84 13.10
CA GLN A 51 -9.66 -6.34 13.85
C GLN A 51 -8.89 -7.52 14.46
N THR A 52 -8.18 -8.27 13.61
CA THR A 52 -7.41 -9.45 14.01
C THR A 52 -5.92 -9.21 13.79
N PRO A 53 -5.04 -9.84 14.60
CA PRO A 53 -3.59 -9.73 14.40
C PRO A 53 -3.15 -10.13 12.99
N PHE A 54 -3.86 -11.08 12.36
CA PHE A 54 -3.68 -11.44 10.95
C PHE A 54 -3.89 -10.27 9.99
N MET A 55 -5.01 -9.55 10.10
CA MET A 55 -5.34 -8.43 9.20
C MET A 55 -4.43 -7.22 9.45
N GLU A 56 -4.10 -6.92 10.70
CA GLU A 56 -3.20 -5.82 11.06
C GLU A 56 -1.77 -6.08 10.57
N SER A 57 -1.32 -7.33 10.62
CA SER A 57 0.04 -7.74 10.19
C SER A 57 0.12 -8.09 8.70
N LEU A 58 -0.98 -7.97 7.93
CA LEU A 58 -1.05 -8.47 6.56
C LEU A 58 0.02 -7.86 5.64
N LEU A 59 0.29 -6.57 5.78
CA LEU A 59 1.35 -5.88 5.02
C LEU A 59 2.73 -6.48 5.30
N PHE A 60 3.02 -6.78 6.57
CA PHE A 60 4.28 -7.39 6.98
C PHE A 60 4.40 -8.84 6.48
N ILE A 61 3.31 -9.61 6.53
CA ILE A 61 3.25 -10.98 5.99
C ILE A 61 3.57 -10.97 4.49
N ILE A 62 2.93 -10.07 3.72
CA ILE A 62 3.21 -9.91 2.28
C ILE A 62 4.68 -9.56 2.06
N ALA A 63 5.26 -8.65 2.86
CA ALA A 63 6.67 -8.31 2.77
C ALA A 63 7.59 -9.53 3.01
N ILE A 64 7.27 -10.39 3.98
CA ILE A 64 8.01 -11.64 4.21
C ILE A 64 7.88 -12.59 3.01
N PHE A 65 6.69 -12.74 2.42
CA PHE A 65 6.52 -13.55 1.21
C PHE A 65 7.46 -13.09 0.09
N PHE A 66 7.51 -11.79 -0.20
CA PHE A 66 8.39 -11.25 -1.23
C PHE A 66 9.87 -11.38 -0.86
N LEU A 67 10.24 -11.11 0.39
CA LEU A 67 11.62 -11.21 0.86
C LEU A 67 12.14 -12.64 0.75
N VAL A 68 11.41 -13.61 1.31
CA VAL A 68 11.83 -15.02 1.31
C VAL A 68 11.87 -15.58 -0.10
N SER A 69 10.86 -15.29 -0.92
CA SER A 69 10.82 -15.76 -2.31
C SER A 69 11.95 -15.13 -3.15
N GLY A 70 12.21 -13.83 -2.95
CA GLY A 70 13.31 -13.13 -3.63
C GLY A 70 14.69 -13.62 -3.22
N VAL A 71 14.92 -13.87 -1.93
CA VAL A 71 16.18 -14.44 -1.43
C VAL A 71 16.35 -15.87 -1.92
N ALA A 72 15.30 -16.71 -1.85
CA ALA A 72 15.35 -18.08 -2.33
C ALA A 72 15.61 -18.15 -3.84
N TYR A 73 15.01 -17.25 -4.63
CA TYR A 73 15.33 -17.08 -6.05
C TYR A 73 16.82 -16.76 -6.25
N GLY A 74 17.32 -15.74 -5.54
CA GLY A 74 18.71 -15.31 -5.67
C GLY A 74 19.71 -16.40 -5.30
N VAL A 75 19.42 -17.20 -4.28
CA VAL A 75 20.23 -18.37 -3.89
C VAL A 75 20.16 -19.46 -4.97
N GLY A 76 18.98 -19.78 -5.48
CA GLY A 76 18.80 -20.81 -6.51
C GLY A 76 19.46 -20.46 -7.85
N ALA A 77 19.39 -19.18 -8.24
CA ALA A 77 20.04 -18.61 -9.42
C ALA A 77 21.55 -18.35 -9.22
N GLY A 78 22.05 -18.38 -7.99
CA GLY A 78 23.46 -18.15 -7.66
C GLY A 78 23.88 -16.68 -7.62
N THR A 79 22.93 -15.75 -7.66
CA THR A 79 23.16 -14.30 -7.55
C THR A 79 23.30 -13.82 -6.11
N VAL A 80 22.75 -14.57 -5.14
CA VAL A 80 22.91 -14.34 -3.70
C VAL A 80 23.71 -15.51 -3.13
N LYS A 81 24.92 -15.23 -2.61
CA LYS A 81 25.84 -16.24 -2.08
C LYS A 81 26.02 -16.15 -0.57
N SER A 82 25.71 -14.99 0.01
CA SER A 82 25.88 -14.73 1.44
C SER A 82 24.77 -13.83 1.99
N ALA A 83 24.64 -13.81 3.32
CA ALA A 83 23.74 -12.88 4.01
C ALA A 83 24.09 -11.40 3.74
N ASN A 84 25.36 -11.09 3.48
CA ASN A 84 25.80 -9.74 3.14
C ASN A 84 25.23 -9.27 1.81
N ASP A 85 25.02 -10.17 0.84
CA ASP A 85 24.43 -9.83 -0.45
C ASP A 85 22.96 -9.43 -0.28
N VAL A 86 22.24 -10.12 0.62
CA VAL A 86 20.85 -9.78 0.97
C VAL A 86 20.78 -8.41 1.65
N ILE A 87 21.63 -8.17 2.65
CA ILE A 87 21.71 -6.89 3.35
C ILE A 87 22.09 -5.77 2.37
N GLY A 88 23.02 -6.03 1.45
CA GLY A 88 23.42 -5.10 0.40
C GLY A 88 22.24 -4.73 -0.52
N ALA A 89 21.45 -5.72 -0.94
CA ALA A 89 20.26 -5.49 -1.76
C ALA A 89 19.21 -4.63 -1.02
N ILE A 90 18.93 -4.96 0.25
CA ILE A 90 18.01 -4.18 1.10
C ILE A 90 18.53 -2.74 1.23
N THR A 91 19.81 -2.55 1.52
CA THR A 91 20.43 -1.23 1.69
C THR A 91 20.35 -0.41 0.41
N LYS A 92 20.59 -1.03 -0.75
CA LYS A 92 20.45 -0.38 -2.06
C LYS A 92 19.01 0.07 -2.32
N THR A 93 18.01 -0.74 -1.98
CA THR A 93 16.59 -0.36 -2.08
C THR A 93 16.29 0.85 -1.19
N TRP A 94 16.73 0.84 0.06
CA TRP A 94 16.54 1.97 0.98
C TRP A 94 17.23 3.25 0.50
N ALA A 95 18.44 3.14 -0.07
CA ALA A 95 19.14 4.27 -0.66
C ALA A 95 18.36 4.88 -1.84
N GLY A 96 17.74 4.03 -2.68
CA GLY A 96 16.86 4.48 -3.77
C GLY A 96 15.60 5.22 -3.29
N LEU A 97 15.17 4.98 -2.06
CA LEU A 97 14.02 5.63 -1.43
C LEU A 97 14.37 6.87 -0.59
N ALA A 98 15.66 7.25 -0.50
CA ALA A 98 16.09 8.34 0.37
C ALA A 98 15.39 9.69 0.05
N SER A 99 15.25 10.03 -1.23
CA SER A 99 14.53 11.25 -1.66
C SER A 99 13.04 11.21 -1.25
N LEU A 100 12.41 10.04 -1.38
CA LEU A 100 11.02 9.82 -0.98
C LEU A 100 10.84 10.04 0.54
N LEU A 101 11.80 9.58 1.36
CA LEU A 101 11.77 9.78 2.81
C LEU A 101 11.83 11.26 3.20
N VAL A 102 12.65 12.07 2.52
CA VAL A 102 12.71 13.52 2.73
C VAL A 102 11.37 14.17 2.38
N MET A 103 10.75 13.77 1.27
CA MET A 103 9.42 14.26 0.91
C MET A 103 8.36 13.86 1.95
N PHE A 104 8.37 12.62 2.43
CA PHE A 104 7.45 12.18 3.49
C PHE A 104 7.65 12.95 4.79
N LEU A 105 8.89 13.30 5.15
CA LEU A 105 9.15 14.16 6.30
C LEU A 105 8.45 15.51 6.12
N MET A 106 8.60 16.15 4.95
CA MET A 106 7.95 17.44 4.66
C MET A 106 6.42 17.34 4.69
N ILE A 107 5.85 16.29 4.10
CA ILE A 107 4.40 16.03 4.12
C ILE A 107 3.91 15.78 5.54
N ALA A 108 4.64 15.00 6.33
CA ALA A 108 4.28 14.73 7.72
C ALA A 108 4.26 16.01 8.56
N GLN A 109 5.24 16.91 8.38
CA GLN A 109 5.22 18.22 9.04
C GLN A 109 4.05 19.08 8.57
N PHE A 110 3.78 19.12 7.26
CA PHE A 110 2.61 19.82 6.73
C PHE A 110 1.31 19.29 7.35
N ILE A 111 1.08 17.97 7.34
CA ILE A 111 -0.10 17.33 7.93
C ILE A 111 -0.20 17.64 9.42
N ALA A 112 0.92 17.66 10.16
CA ALA A 112 0.93 18.00 11.57
C ALA A 112 0.44 19.43 11.83
N TYR A 113 0.97 20.43 11.12
CA TYR A 113 0.52 21.81 11.24
C TYR A 113 -0.91 22.01 10.72
N PHE A 114 -1.26 21.32 9.64
CA PHE A 114 -2.59 21.35 9.05
C PHE A 114 -3.64 20.81 10.04
N ASN A 115 -3.35 19.70 10.72
CA ASN A 115 -4.21 19.16 11.77
C ASN A 115 -4.23 20.05 13.02
N TYR A 116 -3.09 20.62 13.44
CA TYR A 116 -3.01 21.52 14.59
C TYR A 116 -3.87 22.78 14.42
N THR A 117 -3.96 23.30 13.19
CA THR A 117 -4.75 24.50 12.86
C THR A 117 -6.23 24.21 12.63
N HIS A 118 -6.64 22.95 12.72
CA HIS A 118 -7.99 22.47 12.43
C HIS A 118 -8.52 22.83 11.02
N LEU A 119 -7.62 23.15 10.09
CA LEU A 119 -7.97 23.46 8.70
C LEU A 119 -8.69 22.31 7.97
N PRO A 120 -8.29 21.02 8.10
CA PRO A 120 -9.02 19.94 7.45
C PRO A 120 -10.49 19.89 7.88
N GLN A 121 -10.78 20.08 9.18
CA GLN A 121 -12.16 20.07 9.67
C GLN A 121 -12.99 21.22 9.08
N VAL A 122 -12.44 22.43 9.03
CA VAL A 122 -13.14 23.60 8.47
C VAL A 122 -13.43 23.40 6.98
N MET A 123 -12.45 22.89 6.23
CA MET A 123 -12.63 22.59 4.80
C MET A 123 -13.62 21.45 4.58
N ALA A 124 -13.60 20.43 5.44
CA ALA A 124 -14.52 19.30 5.37
C ALA A 124 -15.97 19.76 5.54
N VAL A 125 -16.28 20.58 6.56
CA VAL A 125 -17.63 21.10 6.77
C VAL A 125 -18.11 21.94 5.59
N GLY A 126 -17.25 22.82 5.05
CA GLY A 126 -17.59 23.62 3.87
C GLY A 126 -17.87 22.78 2.63
N MET A 127 -17.06 21.73 2.40
CA MET A 127 -17.22 20.81 1.28
C MET A 127 -18.47 19.93 1.46
N ALA A 128 -18.74 19.43 2.66
CA ALA A 128 -19.91 18.63 2.98
C ALA A 128 -21.19 19.42 2.66
N HIS A 129 -21.31 20.66 3.13
CA HIS A 129 -22.47 21.50 2.79
C HIS A 129 -22.63 21.75 1.30
N LEU A 130 -21.54 21.96 0.57
CA LEU A 130 -21.59 22.10 -0.90
C LEU A 130 -22.12 20.83 -1.55
N LEU A 131 -21.59 19.66 -1.18
CA LEU A 131 -21.99 18.38 -1.76
C LEU A 131 -23.41 17.96 -1.37
N GLU A 132 -23.81 18.20 -0.11
CA GLU A 132 -25.18 18.00 0.37
C GLU A 132 -26.17 18.88 -0.39
N SER A 133 -25.82 20.15 -0.65
CA SER A 133 -26.69 21.08 -1.39
C SER A 133 -26.98 20.64 -2.82
N LEU A 134 -26.09 19.85 -3.42
CA LEU A 134 -26.29 19.29 -4.76
C LEU A 134 -27.27 18.11 -4.76
N GLY A 135 -27.62 17.55 -3.60
CA GLY A 135 -28.58 16.45 -3.46
C GLY A 135 -28.19 15.18 -4.23
N LEU A 136 -26.89 14.99 -4.46
CA LEU A 136 -26.38 13.87 -5.25
C LEU A 136 -26.30 12.61 -4.41
N GLY A 137 -26.73 11.48 -4.98
CA GLY A 137 -26.50 10.17 -4.38
C GLY A 137 -25.03 9.76 -4.38
N ALA A 138 -24.71 8.68 -3.67
CA ALA A 138 -23.35 8.19 -3.52
C ALA A 138 -22.62 7.92 -4.86
N LEU A 139 -23.33 7.34 -5.84
CA LEU A 139 -22.73 6.98 -7.13
C LEU A 139 -22.27 8.22 -7.94
N PRO A 140 -23.12 9.25 -8.20
CA PRO A 140 -22.65 10.50 -8.80
C PRO A 140 -21.49 11.18 -8.07
N LEU A 141 -21.49 11.17 -6.73
CA LEU A 141 -20.40 11.74 -5.93
C LEU A 141 -19.08 11.00 -6.14
N MET A 142 -19.11 9.66 -6.17
CA MET A 142 -17.92 8.85 -6.44
C MET A 142 -17.39 9.07 -7.86
N ILE A 143 -18.26 9.17 -8.87
CA ILE A 143 -17.85 9.47 -10.25
C ILE A 143 -17.23 10.88 -10.32
N GLY A 144 -17.84 11.88 -9.68
CA GLY A 144 -17.30 13.23 -9.60
C GLY A 144 -15.93 13.27 -8.94
N PHE A 145 -15.75 12.53 -7.83
CA PHE A 145 -14.46 12.40 -7.17
C PHE A 145 -13.39 11.80 -8.09
N ILE A 146 -13.70 10.72 -8.81
CA ILE A 146 -12.78 10.11 -9.79
C ILE A 146 -12.35 11.14 -10.84
N LEU A 147 -13.28 11.93 -11.38
CA LEU A 147 -12.98 12.96 -12.37
C LEU A 147 -12.07 14.07 -11.81
N VAL A 148 -12.28 14.47 -10.56
CA VAL A 148 -11.41 15.44 -9.87
C VAL A 148 -9.99 14.89 -9.71
N ILE A 149 -9.85 13.61 -9.34
CA ILE A 149 -8.52 12.98 -9.22
C ILE A 149 -7.83 12.94 -10.59
N ILE A 150 -8.52 12.49 -11.64
CA ILE A 150 -7.97 12.46 -13.01
C ILE A 150 -7.48 13.86 -13.44
N LEU A 151 -8.26 14.91 -13.17
CA LEU A 151 -7.85 16.28 -13.49
C LEU A 151 -6.62 16.72 -12.69
N LEU A 152 -6.58 16.35 -11.42
CA LEU A 152 -5.49 16.71 -10.51
C LEU A 152 -4.18 16.01 -10.87
N ASP A 153 -4.23 14.82 -11.45
CA ASP A 153 -3.04 14.07 -11.88
C ASP A 153 -2.19 14.84 -12.90
N PHE A 154 -2.82 15.63 -13.77
CA PHE A 154 -2.11 16.50 -14.71
C PHE A 154 -1.29 17.60 -14.03
N VAL A 155 -1.65 17.96 -12.79
CA VAL A 155 -0.96 19.00 -12.00
C VAL A 155 0.04 18.38 -11.03
N ILE A 156 -0.32 17.26 -10.40
CA ILE A 156 0.47 16.60 -9.36
C ILE A 156 0.64 15.12 -9.76
N PRO A 157 1.77 14.72 -10.36
CA PRO A 157 1.97 13.34 -10.80
C PRO A 157 2.10 12.33 -9.64
N GLY A 158 2.52 12.77 -8.44
CA GLY A 158 2.80 11.87 -7.33
C GLY A 158 1.56 11.27 -6.68
N SER A 159 1.29 9.98 -6.90
CA SER A 159 0.12 9.25 -6.39
C SER A 159 0.03 9.14 -4.86
N LEU A 160 1.11 8.79 -4.18
CA LEU A 160 1.10 8.61 -2.72
C LEU A 160 1.14 9.95 -1.96
N PRO A 161 1.99 10.93 -2.34
CA PRO A 161 1.97 12.27 -1.76
C PRO A 161 0.62 12.97 -1.87
N LYS A 162 -0.04 12.87 -3.02
CA LYS A 162 -1.35 13.46 -3.28
C LYS A 162 -2.40 12.89 -2.35
N TRP A 163 -2.50 11.57 -2.24
CA TRP A 163 -3.43 10.95 -1.29
C TRP A 163 -3.19 11.40 0.15
N ALA A 164 -1.92 11.47 0.59
CA ALA A 164 -1.59 11.86 1.95
C ALA A 164 -2.09 13.26 2.33
N ILE A 165 -2.15 14.18 1.37
CA ILE A 165 -2.66 15.55 1.58
C ILE A 165 -4.19 15.59 1.52
N PHE A 166 -4.80 14.78 0.65
CA PHE A 166 -6.24 14.81 0.39
C PHE A 166 -7.05 14.00 1.40
N ALA A 167 -6.52 12.87 1.86
CA ALA A 167 -7.22 11.95 2.74
C ALA A 167 -7.79 12.62 4.01
N PRO A 168 -7.06 13.50 4.73
CA PRO A 168 -7.58 14.16 5.93
C PRO A 168 -8.82 15.04 5.70
N VAL A 169 -9.07 15.47 4.46
CA VAL A 169 -10.18 16.35 4.09
C VAL A 169 -11.32 15.55 3.49
N PHE A 170 -11.02 14.70 2.51
CA PHE A 170 -12.04 13.99 1.72
C PHE A 170 -12.60 12.76 2.44
N VAL A 171 -11.79 12.07 3.27
CA VAL A 171 -12.28 10.88 3.99
C VAL A 171 -13.41 11.23 4.96
N PRO A 172 -13.30 12.26 5.82
CA PRO A 172 -14.41 12.67 6.69
C PRO A 172 -15.66 13.10 5.92
N VAL A 173 -15.49 13.91 4.87
CA VAL A 173 -16.62 14.43 4.07
C VAL A 173 -17.43 13.29 3.45
N PHE A 174 -16.77 12.34 2.81
CA PHE A 174 -17.45 11.23 2.14
C PHE A 174 -18.02 10.24 3.16
N TYR A 175 -17.38 10.08 4.32
CA TYR A 175 -17.92 9.29 5.42
C TYR A 175 -19.25 9.85 5.92
N ASP A 176 -19.36 11.18 6.09
CA ASP A 176 -20.60 11.84 6.49
C ASP A 176 -21.70 11.73 5.41
N LEU A 177 -21.30 11.59 4.14
CA LEU A 177 -22.19 11.33 3.00
C LEU A 177 -22.50 9.82 2.80
N ASP A 178 -22.30 8.99 3.82
CA ASP A 178 -22.56 7.54 3.84
C ASP A 178 -21.69 6.72 2.85
N ILE A 179 -20.52 7.25 2.48
CA ILE A 179 -19.54 6.56 1.63
C ILE A 179 -18.37 6.10 2.48
N SER A 180 -18.16 4.78 2.54
CA SER A 180 -17.07 4.20 3.33
C SER A 180 -15.68 4.69 2.88
N PRO A 181 -14.71 4.86 3.81
CA PRO A 181 -13.35 5.27 3.47
C PRO A 181 -12.66 4.31 2.50
N GLN A 182 -12.99 3.03 2.55
CA GLN A 182 -12.47 2.00 1.65
C GLN A 182 -12.98 2.21 0.22
N ALA A 183 -14.26 2.57 0.06
CA ALA A 183 -14.83 2.89 -1.24
C ALA A 183 -14.21 4.18 -1.82
N LEU A 184 -13.98 5.20 -0.99
CA LEU A 184 -13.30 6.42 -1.41
C LEU A 184 -11.86 6.15 -1.85
N LEU A 185 -11.11 5.36 -1.07
CA LEU A 185 -9.75 4.96 -1.44
C LEU A 185 -9.73 4.17 -2.76
N ALA A 186 -10.71 3.28 -2.97
CA ALA A 186 -10.84 2.55 -4.23
C ALA A 186 -11.11 3.51 -5.40
N ALA A 187 -12.02 4.48 -5.23
CA ALA A 187 -12.28 5.51 -6.22
C ALA A 187 -11.03 6.35 -6.52
N TYR A 188 -10.26 6.73 -5.49
CA TYR A 188 -8.99 7.43 -5.65
C TYR A 188 -8.01 6.62 -6.51
N ARG A 189 -7.83 5.33 -6.20
CA ARG A 189 -6.93 4.44 -6.96
C ARG A 189 -7.38 4.28 -8.42
N ILE A 190 -8.69 4.22 -8.67
CA ILE A 190 -9.25 4.18 -10.03
C ILE A 190 -8.96 5.48 -10.78
N GLY A 191 -9.12 6.64 -10.14
CA GLY A 191 -8.85 7.94 -10.75
C GLY A 191 -7.37 8.20 -11.02
N ASP A 192 -6.49 7.79 -10.10
CA ASP A 192 -5.04 8.08 -10.15
C ASP A 192 -4.28 7.17 -11.15
N SER A 193 -4.85 6.02 -11.52
CA SER A 193 -4.15 5.02 -12.36
C SER A 193 -3.97 5.40 -13.84
N PRO A 194 -4.97 5.96 -14.56
CA PRO A 194 -4.89 6.17 -16.00
C PRO A 194 -3.90 7.25 -16.45
N VAL A 195 -3.66 8.28 -15.63
CA VAL A 195 -2.82 9.43 -15.98
C VAL A 195 -1.38 9.24 -15.53
N ASN A 196 -1.13 8.43 -14.51
CA ASN A 196 0.22 8.14 -14.01
C ASN A 196 1.25 7.63 -15.06
N PRO A 197 0.87 6.90 -16.14
CA PRO A 197 1.80 6.53 -17.22
C PRO A 197 2.01 7.61 -18.30
N LEU A 198 1.26 8.73 -18.27
CA LEU A 198 1.38 9.85 -19.21
C LEU A 198 2.39 10.89 -18.72
#